data_AF-A0A9D8CIC0-F1
#
_entry.id   AF-A0A9D8CIC0-F1
#
_cell.length_a   1.000
_cell.length_b   1.000
_cell.length_c   1.000
_cell.angle_alpha   90.00
_cell.angle_beta   90.00
_cell.angle_gamma   90.00
#
_symmetry.space_group_name_H-M   'P 1'
#
loop_
_entity.id
_entity.type
_entity.pdbx_description
1 polymer ?
#
loop_
_entity_poly.entity_id
_entity_poly.type
_entity_poly.pdbx_seq_one_letter_code
_entity_poly.pdbx_strand_id
1 'polypeptide(L)' 'MDRRSKTRRPYPIADPARTAEYWRNRAEEARMMAVEMAHFAPRETLLKIADGYDRLAEQAEKRSLRRSARPA' A
#
# COMPACT_ATOMS: atom_id res chain seq x y z
N MET A 1 31.43 -4.11 29.41
CA MET A 1 30.04 -4.49 29.71
C MET A 1 29.24 -4.38 28.43
N ASP A 2 29.00 -5.53 27.78
CA ASP A 2 28.13 -5.67 26.61
C ASP A 2 26.77 -6.16 27.09
N ARG A 3 25.69 -5.43 26.78
CA ARG A 3 24.26 -5.84 26.81
C ARG A 3 23.34 -4.61 26.90
N ARG A 4 22.74 -4.23 25.77
CA ARG A 4 21.26 -4.10 25.63
C ARG A 4 20.87 -3.81 24.18
N SER A 5 20.72 -4.91 23.46
CA SER A 5 19.50 -5.18 22.70
C SER A 5 19.16 -4.15 21.61
N LYS A 6 19.90 -4.25 20.51
CA LYS A 6 19.28 -4.21 19.18
C LYS A 6 18.14 -5.23 19.20
N THR A 7 16.94 -4.79 19.57
CA THR A 7 15.72 -5.55 19.36
C THR A 7 15.50 -5.56 17.85
N ARG A 8 16.24 -6.44 17.15
CA ARG A 8 15.79 -7.02 15.89
C ARG A 8 14.43 -7.61 16.22
N ARG A 9 13.36 -6.84 15.98
CA ARG A 9 11.99 -7.33 16.10
C ARG A 9 11.90 -8.55 15.19
N PRO A 10 11.87 -9.77 15.74
CA PRO A 10 11.79 -10.94 14.91
C PRO A 10 10.30 -11.17 14.71
N TYR A 11 9.73 -10.84 13.56
CA TYR A 11 8.71 -11.69 12.96
C TYR A 11 8.60 -11.41 11.46
N PRO A 12 8.61 -12.47 10.62
CA PRO A 12 8.61 -12.37 9.17
C PRO A 12 7.18 -12.38 8.66
N ILE A 13 6.71 -11.28 8.11
CA ILE A 13 5.43 -11.23 7.41
C ILE A 13 5.71 -10.36 6.20
N ALA A 14 5.44 -10.87 4.99
CA ALA A 14 5.55 -10.11 3.76
C ALA A 14 5.03 -8.70 4.03
N ASP A 15 5.87 -7.67 3.81
CA ASP A 15 5.53 -6.27 4.07
C ASP A 15 4.11 -6.01 3.54
N PRO A 16 3.09 -5.92 4.42
CA PRO A 16 1.71 -5.84 3.98
C PRO A 16 1.48 -4.56 3.18
N ALA A 17 2.36 -3.56 3.32
CA ALA A 17 2.42 -2.37 2.48
C ALA A 17 2.89 -2.64 1.03
N ARG A 18 2.90 -3.90 0.57
CA ARG A 18 3.28 -4.28 -0.80
C ARG A 18 2.31 -5.24 -1.47
N THR A 19 1.19 -5.61 -0.85
CA THR A 19 0.17 -6.40 -1.53
C THR A 19 -0.75 -5.50 -2.34
N ALA A 20 -1.31 -6.05 -3.42
CA ALA A 20 -2.28 -5.32 -4.23
C ALA A 20 -3.51 -4.92 -3.42
N GLU A 21 -3.95 -5.81 -2.55
CA GLU A 21 -5.10 -5.61 -1.66
C GLU A 21 -4.90 -4.44 -0.69
N TYR A 22 -3.70 -4.31 -0.10
CA TYR A 22 -3.38 -3.17 0.76
C TYR A 22 -3.56 -1.85 0.02
N TRP A 23 -3.01 -1.75 -1.19
CA TRP A 23 -3.12 -0.55 -1.99
C TRP A 23 -4.55 -0.28 -2.45
N ARG A 24 -5.34 -1.31 -2.79
CA ARG A 24 -6.76 -1.14 -3.12
C ARG A 24 -7.59 -0.63 -1.94
N ASN A 25 -7.35 -1.16 -0.74
CA ASN A 25 -8.05 -0.69 0.46
C ASN A 25 -7.73 0.80 0.74
N ARG A 26 -6.46 1.20 0.61
CA ARG A 26 -6.05 2.61 0.73
C ARG A 26 -6.66 3.51 -0.35
N ALA A 27 -6.84 3.00 -1.57
CA ALA A 27 -7.55 3.71 -2.64
C ALA A 27 -9.03 3.93 -2.28
N GLU A 28 -9.69 2.91 -1.73
CA GLU A 28 -11.09 2.99 -1.29
C GLU A 28 -11.27 3.98 -0.14
N GLU A 29 -10.42 3.95 0.89
CA GLU A 29 -10.41 4.95 1.96
C GLU A 29 -10.29 6.38 1.43
N ALA A 30 -9.38 6.60 0.48
CA ALA A 30 -9.20 7.92 -0.15
C ALA A 30 -10.45 8.37 -0.92
N ARG A 31 -11.16 7.45 -1.60
CA ARG A 31 -12.44 7.74 -2.26
C ARG A 31 -13.54 8.06 -1.25
N MET A 32 -13.64 7.32 -0.15
CA MET A 32 -14.62 7.60 0.91
C MET A 32 -14.41 9.00 1.49
N MET A 33 -13.16 9.36 1.82
CA MET A 33 -12.85 10.72 2.27
C MET A 33 -13.20 11.76 1.19
N ALA A 34 -12.98 11.47 -0.09
CA ALA A 34 -13.33 12.38 -1.18
C ALA A 34 -14.84 12.60 -1.32
N VAL A 35 -15.67 11.60 -0.98
CA VAL A 35 -17.14 11.71 -0.97
C VAL A 35 -17.61 12.65 0.14
N GLU A 36 -16.94 12.65 1.29
CA GLU A 36 -17.26 13.52 2.43
C GLU A 36 -16.78 14.98 2.24
N MET A 37 -15.94 15.25 1.22
CA MET A 37 -15.42 16.60 0.99
C MET A 37 -16.43 17.51 0.30
N ALA A 38 -16.77 18.62 0.96
CA ALA A 38 -17.61 19.68 0.41
C ALA A 38 -16.91 20.53 -0.66
N HIS A 39 -15.58 20.68 -0.56
CA HIS A 39 -14.80 21.54 -1.46
C HIS A 39 -14.19 20.74 -2.61
N PHE A 40 -14.27 21.31 -3.81
CA PHE A 40 -13.81 20.66 -5.04
C PHE A 40 -12.30 20.37 -5.03
N ALA A 41 -11.46 21.31 -4.61
CA ALA A 41 -10.00 21.15 -4.63
C ALA A 41 -9.47 20.00 -3.75
N PRO A 42 -9.85 19.87 -2.45
CA PRO A 42 -9.43 18.74 -1.63
C PRO A 42 -10.04 17.42 -2.09
N ARG A 43 -11.29 17.43 -2.58
CA ARG A 43 -11.93 16.26 -3.19
C ARG A 43 -11.11 15.73 -4.38
N GLU A 44 -10.75 16.60 -5.32
CA GLU A 44 -9.94 16.22 -6.48
C GLU A 44 -8.57 15.69 -6.06
N THR A 45 -7.96 16.28 -5.03
CA THR A 45 -6.67 15.82 -4.50
C THR A 45 -6.77 14.41 -3.93
N LEU A 46 -7.82 14.11 -3.16
CA LEU A 46 -8.06 12.76 -2.61
C LEU A 46 -8.32 11.72 -3.71
N LEU A 47 -9.04 12.09 -4.78
CA LEU A 47 -9.24 11.21 -5.92
C LEU A 47 -7.91 10.91 -6.66
N LYS A 48 -7.05 11.92 -6.85
CA LYS A 48 -5.70 11.72 -7.41
C LYS A 48 -4.83 10.79 -6.54
N ILE A 49 -4.99 10.87 -5.22
CA ILE A 49 -4.32 9.97 -4.28
C ILE A 49 -4.87 8.53 -4.44
N ALA A 50 -6.18 8.36 -4.55
CA ALA A 50 -6.80 7.06 -4.79
C ALA A 50 -6.29 6.40 -6.09
N ASP A 51 -6.23 7.16 -7.18
CA ASP A 51 -5.65 6.69 -8.45
C ASP A 51 -4.17 6.31 -8.30
N GLY A 52 -3.42 7.05 -7.48
CA GLY A 52 -2.04 6.74 -7.13
C GLY A 52 -1.91 5.37 -6.43
N TYR A 53 -2.82 5.08 -5.51
CA TYR A 53 -2.87 3.79 -4.83
C TYR A 53 -3.27 2.64 -5.77
N ASP A 54 -4.24 2.82 -6.68
CA ASP A 54 -4.58 1.77 -7.67
C ASP A 54 -3.37 1.39 -8.53
N ARG A 55 -2.61 2.38 -8.99
CA ARG A 55 -1.38 2.13 -9.77
C ARG A 55 -0.35 1.33 -8.97
N LEU A 56 -0.22 1.59 -7.67
CA LEU A 56 0.64 0.80 -6.79
C LEU A 56 0.09 -0.63 -6.60
N ALA A 57 -1.23 -0.81 -6.54
CA ALA A 57 -1.86 -2.11 -6.50
C ALA A 57 -1.52 -2.93 -7.76
N GLU A 58 -1.69 -2.35 -8.95
CA GLU A 58 -1.33 -3.01 -10.21
C GLU A 58 0.16 -3.38 -10.27
N GLN A 59 1.04 -2.50 -9.78
CA GLN A 59 2.47 -2.79 -9.71
C GLN A 59 2.77 -3.93 -8.74
N ALA A 60 2.06 -4.00 -7.61
CA ALA A 60 2.16 -5.09 -6.65
C ALA A 60 1.70 -6.42 -7.26
N GLU A 61 0.59 -6.45 -8.00
CA GLU A 61 0.14 -7.65 -8.74
C GLU A 61 1.18 -8.11 -9.75
N LYS A 62 1.72 -7.17 -10.55
CA LYS A 62 2.79 -7.46 -11.52
C LYS A 62 4.05 -8.00 -10.83
N ARG A 63 4.41 -7.48 -9.65
CA ARG A 63 5.55 -7.99 -8.86
C ARG A 63 5.29 -9.39 -8.31
N SER A 64 4.07 -9.67 -7.83
CA SER A 64 3.68 -11.02 -7.40
C SER A 64 3.74 -12.01 -8.56
N LEU A 65 3.17 -11.68 -9.72
CA LEU A 65 3.22 -12.53 -10.92
C LEU A 65 4.66 -12.84 -11.35
N ARG A 66 5.54 -11.82 -11.36
CA ARG A 66 6.97 -12.01 -11.68
C ARG A 66 7.72 -12.86 -10.65
N ARG A 67 7.31 -12.83 -9.38
CA ARG A 67 7.88 -13.68 -8.33
C ARG A 67 7.44 -15.13 -8.49
N SER A 68 6.18 -15.36 -8.85
CA SER A 68 5.64 -16.69 -9.12
C SER A 68 6.19 -17.33 -10.40
N ALA A 69 6.69 -16.53 -11.35
CA ALA A 69 7.21 -17.00 -12.64
C ALA A 69 8.73 -17.27 -12.67
N ARG A 70 9.48 -17.08 -11.57
CA ARG A 70 10.88 -17.53 -11.48
C ARG A 70 10.91 -18.97 -10.94
N PRO A 71 11.26 -19.99 -11.73
CA PRO A 71 11.61 -21.30 -11.19
C PRO A 71 12.90 -21.15 -10.35
N ALA A 72 12.92 -21.84 -9.22
CA ALA A 72 14.08 -21.93 -8.32
C ALA A 72 15.19 -22.79 -8.95
#